data_AF-A0A9E5L8U7-F1
#
_entry.id   AF-A0A9E5L8U7-F1
#
_cell.length_a   1.000
_cell.length_b   1.000
_cell.length_c   1.000
_cell.angle_alpha   90.00
_cell.angle_beta   90.00
_cell.angle_gamma   90.00
#
_symmetry.space_group_name_H-M   'P 1'
#
loop_
_entity.id
_entity.type
_entity.pdbx_description
1 polymer ?
#
loop_
_entity_poly.entity_id
_entity_poly.type
_entity_poly.pdbx_seq_one_letter_code
_entity_poly.pdbx_strand_id
1 'polypeptide(L)'
;MNKLLFLLAFILIAVAATAGPAFAYYEVKNSYYFMKDDGEFSDDEKDQEAMYVYEQCQGNALRAIYFDCACIAGAFRQIRDEDEFIRPQETILQTLFDDDSRGCVNEERIAGQAYLNCSEYAAAMRHRRKDNEEFCECVANDVARKFSDDPRLRSLHIQNLQTNAYSQCNPATREALRIIEERNAKARAK
;
A
#
# COMPACT_ATOMS: atom_id res chain seq x y z
N MET A 1 40.05 -40.29 -27.07
CA MET A 1 38.99 -39.37 -27.56
C MET A 1 38.25 -38.82 -26.36
N ASN A 2 37.87 -37.53 -26.33
CA ASN A 2 37.15 -36.77 -25.26
C ASN A 2 37.92 -35.66 -24.51
N LYS A 3 38.84 -34.94 -25.16
CA LYS A 3 39.35 -33.65 -24.64
C LYS A 3 38.80 -32.42 -25.38
N LEU A 4 38.15 -32.62 -26.53
CA LEU A 4 37.66 -31.54 -27.39
C LEU A 4 36.29 -30.97 -26.94
N LEU A 5 35.51 -31.74 -26.19
CA LEU A 5 34.15 -31.34 -25.75
C LEU A 5 34.15 -30.38 -24.55
N PHE A 6 35.20 -30.37 -23.73
CA PHE A 6 35.29 -29.47 -22.57
C PHE A 6 35.72 -28.03 -22.94
N LEU A 7 36.37 -27.84 -24.09
CA LEU A 7 36.84 -26.52 -24.53
C LEU A 7 35.75 -25.66 -25.19
N LEU A 8 34.69 -26.27 -25.73
CA LEU A 8 33.55 -25.53 -26.31
C LEU A 8 32.54 -25.05 -25.26
N ALA A 9 32.51 -25.65 -24.07
CA ALA A 9 31.61 -25.22 -22.99
C ALA A 9 32.09 -23.95 -22.25
N PHE A 10 33.38 -23.59 -22.35
CA PHE A 10 33.92 -22.40 -21.70
C PHE A 10 33.83 -21.11 -22.54
N ILE A 11 33.61 -21.21 -23.85
CA ILE A 11 33.53 -20.03 -24.74
C ILE A 11 32.12 -19.41 -24.78
N LEU A 12 31.08 -20.19 -24.44
CA LEU A 12 29.69 -19.71 -24.37
C LEU A 12 29.34 -18.94 -23.07
N ILE A 13 30.23 -18.92 -22.07
CA ILE A 13 30.01 -18.22 -20.80
C ILE A 13 30.59 -16.79 -20.82
N ALA A 14 31.40 -16.42 -21.82
CA ALA A 14 32.11 -15.14 -21.86
C ALA A 14 31.32 -13.98 -22.50
N VAL A 15 30.12 -14.20 -23.06
CA VAL A 15 29.26 -13.15 -23.66
C VAL A 15 28.00 -12.91 -22.82
N ALA A 16 28.13 -12.98 -21.50
CA ALA A 16 27.16 -12.44 -20.54
C ALA A 16 27.73 -11.17 -19.85
N ALA A 17 28.66 -10.48 -20.51
CA ALA A 17 29.23 -9.24 -20.03
C ALA A 17 28.23 -8.08 -20.22
N THR A 18 27.67 -7.65 -19.09
CA THR A 18 27.32 -6.24 -18.80
C THR A 18 26.24 -5.58 -19.65
N ALA A 19 25.11 -6.24 -19.89
CA ALA A 19 23.86 -5.48 -19.99
C ALA A 19 23.54 -4.95 -18.57
N GLY A 20 24.17 -3.83 -18.20
CA GLY A 20 23.77 -3.10 -17.01
C GLY A 20 22.29 -2.77 -17.11
N PRO A 21 21.54 -2.75 -15.99
CA PRO A 21 20.14 -2.34 -16.04
C PRO A 21 20.08 -0.96 -16.69
N ALA A 22 19.40 -0.87 -17.83
CA ALA A 22 19.08 0.42 -18.43
C ALA A 22 18.13 1.11 -17.46
N PHE A 23 18.65 2.05 -16.68
CA PHE A 23 17.81 2.93 -15.87
C PHE A 23 17.08 3.85 -16.84
N ALA A 24 15.85 3.49 -17.18
CA ALA A 24 14.94 4.41 -17.84
C ALA A 24 14.77 5.62 -16.92
N TYR A 25 15.25 6.78 -17.36
CA TYR A 25 15.04 8.02 -16.65
C TYR A 25 13.57 8.40 -16.81
N TYR A 26 12.80 8.25 -15.74
CA TYR A 26 11.40 8.68 -15.73
C TYR A 26 11.39 10.20 -15.59
N GLU A 27 10.89 10.88 -16.62
CA GLU A 27 10.64 12.32 -16.55
C GLU A 27 9.49 12.55 -15.55
N VAL A 28 9.77 13.33 -14.50
CA VAL A 28 8.78 13.73 -13.51
C VAL A 28 7.97 14.90 -14.08
N LYS A 29 6.67 14.67 -14.31
CA LYS A 29 5.74 15.64 -14.89
C LYS A 29 5.01 16.37 -13.77
N ASN A 30 5.30 17.65 -13.58
CA ASN A 30 4.58 18.50 -12.63
C ASN A 30 3.36 19.18 -13.30
N SER A 31 2.58 19.97 -12.56
CA SER A 31 1.41 20.66 -13.12
C SER A 31 1.73 21.55 -14.32
N TYR A 32 2.91 22.19 -14.35
CA TYR A 32 3.32 23.04 -15.48
C TYR A 32 3.64 22.24 -16.75
N TYR A 33 3.97 20.95 -16.63
CA TYR A 33 4.15 20.08 -17.79
C TYR A 33 2.86 19.89 -18.58
N PHE A 34 1.73 19.85 -17.87
CA PHE A 34 0.42 19.57 -18.48
C PHE A 34 -0.27 20.82 -19.00
N MET A 35 0.06 22.00 -18.47
CA MET A 35 -0.52 23.28 -18.87
C MET A 35 0.21 23.85 -20.09
N LYS A 36 -0.41 23.82 -21.27
CA LYS A 36 0.19 24.29 -22.51
C LYS A 36 0.01 25.80 -22.68
N ASP A 37 0.99 26.55 -22.19
CA ASP A 37 1.35 27.94 -22.54
C ASP A 37 0.32 29.07 -22.33
N ASP A 38 -0.99 28.81 -22.22
CA ASP A 38 -2.02 29.84 -22.02
C ASP A 38 -2.24 30.21 -20.53
N GLY A 39 -1.65 29.43 -19.62
CA GLY A 39 -1.74 29.67 -18.18
C GLY A 39 -3.04 29.18 -17.56
N GLU A 40 -3.87 28.44 -18.30
CA GLU A 40 -5.11 27.83 -17.84
C GLU A 40 -5.10 26.33 -18.13
N PHE A 41 -5.82 25.54 -17.34
CA PHE A 41 -5.96 24.11 -17.60
C PHE A 41 -7.20 23.87 -18.46
N SER A 42 -7.02 23.40 -19.68
CA SER A 42 -8.12 22.81 -20.46
C SER A 42 -8.56 21.47 -19.85
N ASP A 43 -9.80 21.05 -20.12
CA ASP A 43 -10.31 19.79 -19.57
C ASP A 43 -9.45 18.58 -19.97
N ASP A 44 -8.93 18.55 -21.21
CA ASP A 44 -8.03 17.51 -21.70
C ASP A 44 -6.71 17.45 -20.92
N GLU A 45 -6.19 18.60 -20.49
CA GLU A 45 -4.94 18.68 -19.72
C GLU A 45 -5.14 18.26 -18.27
N LYS A 46 -6.30 18.60 -17.69
CA LYS A 46 -6.70 18.11 -16.36
C LYS A 46 -6.85 16.59 -16.37
N ASP A 47 -7.46 16.03 -17.43
CA ASP A 47 -7.59 14.58 -17.60
C ASP A 47 -6.23 13.90 -17.77
N GLN A 48 -5.30 14.50 -18.52
CA GLN A 48 -3.93 14.01 -18.67
C GLN A 48 -3.16 14.05 -17.35
N GLU A 49 -3.28 15.13 -16.57
CA GLU A 49 -2.64 15.24 -15.25
C GLU A 49 -3.22 14.19 -14.28
N ALA A 50 -4.54 14.01 -14.27
CA ALA A 50 -5.20 13.00 -13.45
C ALA A 50 -4.79 11.56 -13.83
N MET A 51 -4.69 11.27 -15.13
CA MET A 51 -4.18 9.97 -15.61
C MET A 51 -2.73 9.74 -15.18
N TYR A 52 -1.89 10.77 -15.24
CA TYR A 52 -0.53 10.67 -14.73
C TYR A 52 -0.51 10.39 -13.22
N VAL A 53 -1.38 11.02 -12.43
CA VAL A 53 -1.53 10.73 -11.00
C VAL A 53 -1.95 9.27 -10.76
N TYR A 54 -2.87 8.74 -11.57
CA TYR A 54 -3.23 7.31 -11.53
C TYR A 54 -2.01 6.42 -11.75
N GLU A 55 -1.20 6.69 -12.79
CA GLU A 55 0.01 5.93 -13.09
C GLU A 55 1.04 6.01 -11.96
N GLN A 56 1.25 7.20 -11.38
CA GLN A 56 2.14 7.39 -10.23
C GLN A 56 1.65 6.63 -8.98
N CYS A 57 0.34 6.57 -8.76
CA CYS A 57 -0.24 5.79 -7.69
C CYS A 57 -0.03 4.28 -7.91
N GLN A 58 -0.30 3.77 -9.12
CA GLN A 58 -0.11 2.36 -9.47
C GLN A 58 1.37 1.94 -9.46
N GLY A 59 2.27 2.82 -9.90
CA GLY A 59 3.70 2.58 -9.92
C GLY A 59 4.33 2.50 -8.53
N ASN A 60 3.64 2.97 -7.49
CA ASN A 60 4.08 2.84 -6.10
C ASN A 60 3.32 1.71 -5.41
N ALA A 61 4.01 0.59 -5.14
CA ALA A 61 3.41 -0.59 -4.54
C ALA A 61 2.66 -0.32 -3.23
N LEU A 62 3.17 0.60 -2.39
CA LEU A 62 2.51 0.94 -1.13
C LEU A 62 1.21 1.71 -1.39
N ARG A 63 1.22 2.72 -2.27
CA ARG A 63 0.00 3.44 -2.64
C ARG A 63 -1.04 2.50 -3.28
N ALA A 64 -0.60 1.65 -4.19
CA ALA A 64 -1.47 0.70 -4.89
C ALA A 64 -2.11 -0.36 -3.98
N ILE A 65 -1.49 -0.68 -2.83
CA ILE A 65 -2.07 -1.57 -1.83
C ILE A 65 -3.11 -0.84 -0.98
N TYR A 66 -2.79 0.36 -0.52
CA TYR A 66 -3.57 1.06 0.51
C TYR A 66 -4.69 1.95 -0.05
N PHE A 67 -4.60 2.36 -1.32
CA PHE A 67 -5.58 3.22 -1.96
C PHE A 67 -6.08 2.67 -3.29
N ASP A 68 -7.32 3.00 -3.63
CA ASP A 68 -7.83 2.87 -4.98
C ASP A 68 -7.29 4.03 -5.83
N CYS A 69 -6.31 3.74 -6.69
CA CYS A 69 -5.69 4.74 -7.53
C CYS A 69 -6.65 5.39 -8.53
N ALA A 70 -7.71 4.72 -8.96
CA ALA A 70 -8.72 5.32 -9.83
C ALA A 70 -9.55 6.34 -9.05
N CYS A 71 -9.93 6.01 -7.80
CA CYS A 71 -10.58 6.95 -6.89
C CYS A 71 -9.70 8.19 -6.64
N ILE A 72 -8.41 8.00 -6.33
CA ILE A 72 -7.46 9.10 -6.11
C ILE A 72 -7.34 10.00 -7.35
N ALA A 73 -7.22 9.43 -8.54
CA ALA A 73 -7.15 10.21 -9.77
C ALA A 73 -8.45 10.99 -10.05
N GLY A 74 -9.61 10.38 -9.77
CA GLY A 74 -10.90 11.06 -9.85
C GLY A 74 -11.02 12.22 -8.87
N ALA A 75 -10.62 12.02 -7.61
CA ALA A 75 -10.61 13.07 -6.59
C ALA A 75 -9.63 14.21 -6.95
N PHE A 76 -8.45 13.87 -7.48
CA PHE A 76 -7.50 14.84 -8.00
C PHE A 76 -8.12 15.70 -9.12
N ARG A 77 -8.80 15.06 -10.07
CA ARG A 77 -9.47 15.73 -11.19
C ARG A 77 -10.55 16.70 -10.72
N GLN A 78 -11.32 16.32 -9.70
CA GLN A 78 -12.35 17.17 -9.08
C GLN A 78 -11.74 18.39 -8.40
N ILE A 79 -10.68 18.22 -7.60
CA ILE A 79 -9.98 19.35 -6.98
C ILE A 79 -9.46 20.31 -8.05
N ARG A 80 -8.96 19.79 -9.18
CA ARG A 80 -8.48 20.61 -10.28
C ARG A 80 -9.60 21.37 -11.00
N ASP A 81 -10.84 20.88 -11.01
CA ASP A 81 -11.99 21.65 -11.52
C ASP A 81 -12.40 22.80 -10.60
N GLU A 82 -12.21 22.63 -9.29
CA GLU A 82 -12.57 23.61 -8.28
C GLU A 82 -11.48 24.66 -8.04
N ASP A 83 -10.24 24.38 -8.44
CA ASP A 83 -9.10 25.27 -8.28
C ASP A 83 -9.21 26.50 -9.20
N GLU A 84 -9.45 27.68 -8.61
CA GLU A 84 -9.38 28.97 -9.31
C GLU A 84 -7.94 29.39 -9.66
N PHE A 85 -6.96 28.85 -8.94
CA PHE A 85 -5.53 29.15 -9.11
C PHE A 85 -4.74 27.86 -9.28
N ILE A 86 -3.65 27.94 -10.06
CA ILE A 86 -2.75 26.80 -10.28
C ILE A 86 -2.10 26.40 -8.96
N ARG A 87 -2.60 25.30 -8.38
CA ARG A 87 -1.98 24.64 -7.24
C ARG A 87 -0.99 23.59 -7.72
N PRO A 88 0.23 23.50 -7.14
CA PRO A 88 1.16 22.43 -7.46
C PRO A 88 0.54 21.04 -7.21
N GLN A 89 0.76 20.10 -8.13
CA GLN A 89 0.30 18.71 -8.02
C GLN A 89 0.60 18.11 -6.64
N GLU A 90 1.81 18.30 -6.12
CA GLU A 90 2.23 17.74 -4.83
C GLU A 90 1.39 18.24 -3.65
N THR A 91 0.93 19.49 -3.68
CA THR A 91 0.04 20.02 -2.64
C THR A 91 -1.33 19.34 -2.68
N ILE A 92 -1.89 19.10 -3.88
CA ILE A 92 -3.16 18.36 -4.02
C ILE A 92 -2.97 16.92 -3.55
N LEU A 93 -1.89 16.26 -3.97
CA LEU A 93 -1.60 14.89 -3.57
C LEU A 93 -1.37 14.75 -2.07
N GLN A 94 -0.74 15.74 -1.43
CA GLN A 94 -0.58 15.75 0.02
C GLN A 94 -1.94 15.78 0.71
N THR A 95 -2.85 16.67 0.31
CA THR A 95 -4.22 16.70 0.84
C THR A 95 -4.95 15.36 0.63
N LEU A 96 -4.85 14.81 -0.58
CA LEU A 96 -5.49 13.55 -0.90
C LEU A 96 -4.94 12.40 -0.04
N PHE A 97 -3.63 12.27 0.14
CA PHE A 97 -3.05 11.12 0.84
C PHE A 97 -2.94 11.28 2.37
N ASP A 98 -2.89 12.50 2.90
CA ASP A 98 -2.70 12.73 4.34
C ASP A 98 -3.99 13.11 5.09
N ASP A 99 -4.95 13.80 4.45
CA ASP A 99 -6.08 14.44 5.15
C ASP A 99 -7.46 13.90 4.76
N ASP A 100 -7.73 13.70 3.46
CA ASP A 100 -9.09 13.39 2.96
C ASP A 100 -9.19 12.05 2.19
N SER A 101 -8.17 11.20 2.26
CA SER A 101 -8.15 9.91 1.52
C SER A 101 -9.15 8.88 1.99
N ARG A 102 -9.94 9.13 3.05
CA ARG A 102 -10.86 8.14 3.61
C ARG A 102 -11.79 7.54 2.56
N GLY A 103 -12.23 8.34 1.58
CA GLY A 103 -13.10 7.87 0.49
C GLY A 103 -12.43 6.95 -0.53
N CYS A 104 -11.10 6.88 -0.57
CA CYS A 104 -10.34 6.11 -1.56
C CYS A 104 -9.50 4.99 -0.95
N VAL A 105 -9.72 4.61 0.31
CA VAL A 105 -9.01 3.49 0.94
C VAL A 105 -9.40 2.16 0.29
N ASN A 106 -8.41 1.31 0.02
CA ASN A 106 -8.64 -0.01 -0.56
C ASN A 106 -8.68 -1.10 0.53
N GLU A 107 -9.77 -1.14 1.30
CA GLU A 107 -9.90 -2.04 2.46
C GLU A 107 -9.65 -3.51 2.11
N GLU A 108 -10.19 -3.99 0.99
CA GLU A 108 -10.07 -5.37 0.53
C GLU A 108 -8.60 -5.74 0.28
N ARG A 109 -7.87 -4.89 -0.45
CA ARG A 109 -6.47 -5.15 -0.78
C ARG A 109 -5.57 -5.03 0.46
N ILE A 110 -5.86 -4.11 1.37
CA ILE A 110 -5.16 -4.01 2.66
C ILE A 110 -5.36 -5.29 3.48
N ALA A 111 -6.61 -5.75 3.61
CA ALA A 111 -6.93 -6.98 4.34
C ALA A 111 -6.23 -8.19 3.72
N GLY A 112 -6.29 -8.35 2.39
CA GLY A 112 -5.61 -9.41 1.67
C GLY A 112 -4.10 -9.41 1.91
N GLN A 113 -3.44 -8.26 1.79
CA GLN A 113 -2.00 -8.16 2.03
C GLN A 113 -1.62 -8.44 3.50
N ALA A 114 -2.40 -7.93 4.45
CA ALA A 114 -2.18 -8.16 5.87
C ALA A 114 -2.36 -9.64 6.23
N TYR A 115 -3.35 -10.32 5.64
CA TYR A 115 -3.56 -11.76 5.81
C TYR A 115 -2.36 -12.58 5.30
N LEU A 116 -1.85 -12.27 4.10
CA LEU A 116 -0.69 -12.96 3.53
C LEU A 116 0.55 -12.79 4.42
N ASN A 117 0.85 -11.56 4.83
CA ASN A 117 1.97 -11.26 5.72
C ASN A 117 1.83 -12.01 7.06
N CYS A 118 0.63 -12.03 7.63
CA CYS A 118 0.35 -12.77 8.85
C CYS A 118 0.53 -14.28 8.65
N SER A 119 0.04 -14.83 7.54
CA SER A 119 0.11 -16.25 7.24
C SER A 119 1.56 -16.71 7.11
N GLU A 120 2.41 -15.92 6.44
CA GLU A 120 3.85 -16.18 6.34
C GLU A 120 4.52 -16.14 7.72
N TYR A 121 4.24 -15.10 8.51
CA TYR A 121 4.74 -14.97 9.88
C TYR A 121 4.32 -16.15 10.76
N ALA A 122 3.06 -16.54 10.70
CA ALA A 122 2.49 -17.59 11.52
C ALA A 122 2.94 -18.99 11.07
N ALA A 123 3.23 -19.19 9.78
CA ALA A 123 3.82 -20.42 9.27
C ALA A 123 5.24 -20.66 9.80
N ALA A 124 6.02 -19.58 10.00
CA ALA A 124 7.34 -19.63 10.62
C ALA A 124 7.26 -19.97 12.13
N MET A 125 6.15 -19.61 12.80
CA MET A 125 5.90 -19.85 14.21
C MET A 125 5.19 -21.20 14.46
N ARG A 126 5.95 -22.27 14.73
CA ARG A 126 5.40 -23.65 14.92
C ARG A 126 4.21 -23.77 15.88
N HIS A 127 4.14 -22.93 16.92
CA HIS A 127 3.10 -23.00 17.95
C HIS A 127 1.75 -22.41 17.51
N ARG A 128 1.68 -21.69 16.38
CA ARG A 128 0.43 -21.06 15.92
C ARG A 128 -0.29 -21.84 14.83
N ARG A 129 0.36 -22.82 14.20
CA ARG A 129 -0.09 -23.54 13.00
C ARG A 129 -1.57 -23.99 12.96
N LYS A 130 -2.19 -24.34 14.09
CA LYS A 130 -3.58 -24.82 14.12
C LYS A 130 -4.63 -23.71 14.07
N ASP A 131 -4.29 -22.51 14.54
CA ASP A 131 -5.22 -21.40 14.70
C ASP A 131 -4.84 -20.20 13.80
N ASN A 132 -4.01 -20.46 12.78
CA ASN A 132 -3.45 -19.41 11.93
C ASN A 132 -4.52 -18.67 11.12
N GLU A 133 -5.55 -19.36 10.65
CA GLU A 133 -6.58 -18.78 9.79
C GLU A 133 -7.43 -17.74 10.53
N GLU A 134 -8.08 -18.12 11.64
CA GLU A 134 -8.87 -17.17 12.47
C GLU A 134 -7.99 -16.02 12.99
N PHE A 135 -6.76 -16.32 13.42
CA PHE A 135 -5.81 -15.30 13.87
C PHE A 135 -5.49 -14.29 12.77
N CYS A 136 -5.15 -14.77 11.57
CA CYS A 136 -4.77 -13.91 10.46
C CYS A 136 -5.94 -13.18 9.83
N GLU A 137 -7.15 -13.76 9.85
CA GLU A 137 -8.38 -13.07 9.48
C GLU A 137 -8.66 -11.90 10.44
N CYS A 138 -8.52 -12.12 11.75
CA CYS A 138 -8.64 -11.04 12.74
C CYS A 138 -7.61 -9.93 12.48
N VAL A 139 -6.33 -10.29 12.24
CA VAL A 139 -5.26 -9.31 11.99
C VAL A 139 -5.56 -8.50 10.71
N ALA A 140 -5.95 -9.18 9.64
CA ALA A 140 -6.26 -8.55 8.36
C ALA A 140 -7.37 -7.51 8.48
N ASN A 141 -8.49 -7.91 9.09
CA ASN A 141 -9.64 -7.03 9.28
C ASN A 141 -9.33 -5.86 10.22
N ASP A 142 -8.56 -6.09 11.29
CA ASP A 142 -8.19 -5.01 12.22
C ASP A 142 -7.26 -3.97 11.57
N VAL A 143 -6.28 -4.42 10.77
CA VAL A 143 -5.38 -3.52 10.02
C VAL A 143 -6.16 -2.70 8.98
N ALA A 144 -7.00 -3.35 8.17
CA ALA A 144 -7.79 -2.69 7.13
C ALA A 144 -8.72 -1.63 7.73
N ARG A 145 -9.48 -1.99 8.77
CA ARG A 145 -10.37 -1.05 9.48
C ARG A 145 -9.60 0.14 10.06
N LYS A 146 -8.55 -0.11 10.84
CA LYS A 146 -7.81 0.98 11.51
C LYS A 146 -7.08 1.89 10.53
N PHE A 147 -6.61 1.36 9.40
CA PHE A 147 -6.08 2.20 8.34
C PHE A 147 -7.19 3.05 7.70
N SER A 148 -8.37 2.51 7.49
CA SER A 148 -9.51 3.26 6.93
C SER A 148 -9.96 4.41 7.84
N ASP A 149 -9.89 4.21 9.15
CA ASP A 149 -10.16 5.26 10.14
C ASP A 149 -9.10 6.39 10.10
N ASP A 150 -7.84 6.04 9.81
CA ASP A 150 -6.66 6.92 9.83
C ASP A 150 -5.67 6.56 8.70
N PRO A 151 -5.94 7.02 7.46
CA PRO A 151 -5.30 6.51 6.24
C PRO A 151 -3.92 7.10 5.95
N ARG A 152 -3.10 7.33 6.98
CA ARG A 152 -1.76 7.93 6.79
C ARG A 152 -0.78 6.92 6.19
N LEU A 153 -0.28 7.21 4.99
CA LEU A 153 0.66 6.33 4.29
C LEU A 153 2.11 6.48 4.80
N ARG A 154 2.33 6.26 6.09
CA ARG A 154 3.65 6.30 6.73
C ARG A 154 4.06 4.90 7.18
N SER A 155 5.26 4.45 6.83
CA SER A 155 5.73 3.10 7.16
C SER A 155 5.63 2.77 8.65
N LEU A 156 5.97 3.71 9.53
CA LEU A 156 5.86 3.53 10.98
C LEU A 156 4.39 3.38 11.44
N HIS A 157 3.46 4.13 10.85
CA HIS A 157 2.03 4.01 11.16
C HIS A 157 1.52 2.62 10.79
N ILE A 158 1.79 2.18 9.56
CA ILE A 158 1.42 0.86 9.06
C ILE A 158 2.01 -0.27 9.92
N GLN A 159 3.29 -0.18 10.28
CA GLN A 159 3.93 -1.17 11.15
C GLN A 159 3.29 -1.23 12.54
N ASN A 160 2.93 -0.07 13.10
CA ASN A 160 2.22 0.01 14.37
C ASN A 160 0.83 -0.62 14.29
N LEU A 161 0.07 -0.36 13.20
CA LEU A 161 -1.22 -1.01 12.97
C LEU A 161 -1.08 -2.54 12.97
N GLN A 162 -0.12 -3.07 12.21
CA GLN A 162 0.13 -4.52 12.13
C GLN A 162 0.54 -5.12 13.48
N THR A 163 1.46 -4.48 14.20
CA THR A 163 1.95 -4.95 15.51
C THR A 163 0.86 -4.93 16.57
N ASN A 164 0.03 -3.90 16.58
CA ASN A 164 -1.14 -3.80 17.44
C ASN A 164 -2.16 -4.89 17.11
N ALA A 165 -2.45 -5.11 15.83
CA ALA A 165 -3.36 -6.16 15.37
C ALA A 165 -2.88 -7.55 15.81
N TYR A 166 -1.60 -7.88 15.64
CA TYR A 166 -1.02 -9.16 16.11
C TYR A 166 -1.21 -9.37 17.62
N SER A 167 -1.09 -8.30 18.40
CA SER A 167 -1.21 -8.37 19.86
C SER A 167 -2.66 -8.52 20.32
N GLN A 168 -3.59 -7.80 19.67
CA GLN A 168 -5.02 -7.80 19.97
C GLN A 168 -5.71 -9.09 19.52
N CYS A 169 -5.32 -9.62 18.37
CA CYS A 169 -5.89 -10.84 17.81
C CYS A 169 -5.33 -12.12 18.42
N ASN A 170 -4.27 -12.03 19.24
CA ASN A 170 -3.68 -13.20 19.89
C ASN A 170 -4.74 -13.92 20.76
N PRO A 171 -4.99 -15.23 20.53
CA PRO A 171 -6.01 -15.98 21.28
C PRO A 171 -5.83 -15.90 22.80
N ALA A 172 -4.59 -15.94 23.29
CA ALA A 172 -4.30 -15.83 24.72
C ALA A 172 -4.69 -14.45 25.29
N THR A 173 -4.47 -13.38 24.51
CA THR A 173 -4.89 -12.03 24.88
C THR A 173 -6.41 -11.92 24.89
N ARG A 174 -7.10 -12.44 23.87
CA ARG A 174 -8.57 -12.41 23.77
C ARG A 174 -9.22 -13.17 24.93
N GLU A 175 -8.70 -14.34 25.26
CA GLU A 175 -9.20 -15.14 26.39
C GLU A 175 -8.97 -14.43 27.73
N ALA A 176 -7.81 -13.82 27.94
CA ALA A 176 -7.53 -13.04 29.14
C ALA A 176 -8.48 -11.84 29.28
N LEU A 177 -8.76 -11.12 28.20
CA LEU A 177 -9.71 -10.01 28.18
C LEU A 177 -11.13 -10.47 28.51
N ARG A 178 -11.59 -11.58 27.91
CA ARG A 178 -12.91 -12.17 28.19
C ARG A 178 -13.09 -12.48 29.68
N ILE A 179 -12.07 -13.09 30.31
CA ILE A 179 -12.10 -13.41 31.74
C ILE A 179 -12.20 -12.13 32.59
N ILE A 180 -11.50 -11.05 32.23
CA ILE A 180 -11.56 -9.77 32.96
C ILE A 180 -12.95 -9.14 32.82
N GLU A 181 -13.52 -9.13 31.62
CA GLU A 181 -14.85 -8.59 31.36
C GLU A 181 -15.94 -9.33 32.15
N GLU A 182 -15.90 -10.66 32.16
CA GLU A 182 -16.83 -11.48 32.96
C GLU A 182 -16.73 -11.19 34.46
N ARG A 183 -15.51 -10.99 34.98
CA ARG A 183 -15.28 -10.62 36.38
C ARG A 183 -15.86 -9.24 36.69
N ASN A 184 -15.66 -8.26 35.81
CA ASN A 184 -16.19 -6.91 35.97
C ASN A 184 -17.72 -6.89 35.89
N ALA A 185 -18.32 -7.65 34.98
CA ALA A 185 -19.78 -7.78 34.86
C ALA A 185 -20.39 -8.38 36.15
N LYS A 186 -19.78 -9.45 36.68
CA LYS A 186 -20.19 -10.06 37.97
C LYS A 186 -20.04 -9.10 39.16
N ALA A 187 -19.04 -8.22 39.14
CA ALA A 187 -18.84 -7.24 40.20
C ALA A 187 -19.90 -6.12 40.16
N ARG A 188 -20.32 -5.67 38.95
CA ARG A 188 -21.36 -4.65 38.77
C ARG A 188 -22.78 -5.13 39.09
N ALA A 189 -23.00 -6.44 39.06
CA ALA A 189 -24.30 -7.05 39.37
C ALA A 189 -24.55 -7.21 40.89
N LYS A 190 -23.60 -6.84 41.74
CA LYS A 190 -23.72 -6.85 43.20
C LYS A 190 -23.91 -5.43 43.73
#